data_AF-A0A7K3Z6U1-F1
#
_entry.id   AF-A0A7K3Z6U1-F1
#
_cell.length_a   1.000
_cell.length_b   1.000
_cell.length_c   1.000
_cell.angle_alpha   90.00
_cell.angle_beta   90.00
_cell.angle_gamma   90.00
#
_symmetry.space_group_name_H-M   'P 1'
#
loop_
_entity.id
_entity.type
_entity.pdbx_description
1 polymer ?
#
loop_
_entity_poly.entity_id
_entity_poly.type
_entity_poly.pdbx_seq_one_letter_code
_entity_poly.pdbx_strand_id
1 'polypeptide(L)'
;METTINNKVYTDQKMWFSMWFLGAIVSFGAAFFPMFYRLIENRNKHRHKDVEFERNIIRYLESIGRETPTRNEQFKLMNSKLWAASIILVIPAFVIVYLLSRDLIDHERNLDSFLSSTLPERVFMPQTIPIKTYAVITIITLGVGIVYWLYKIVNLYNAHYKAHSYADKEIARLMEEKQI
;
A
#
# COMPACT_ATOMS: atom_id res chain seq x y z
N MET A 1 19.04 34.34 3.11
CA MET A 1 19.33 33.19 4.00
C MET A 1 18.25 32.14 3.74
N GLU A 2 18.27 31.55 2.54
CA GLU A 2 17.15 30.79 1.98
C GLU A 2 17.71 29.68 1.10
N THR A 3 17.59 28.43 1.56
CA THR A 3 17.77 27.19 0.77
C THR A 3 17.68 25.97 1.68
N THR A 4 17.96 26.13 2.98
CA THR A 4 17.95 25.04 3.97
C THR A 4 16.57 24.57 4.39
N ILE A 5 15.54 25.43 4.40
CA ILE A 5 14.18 25.07 4.84
C ILE A 5 13.51 24.12 3.83
N ASN A 6 13.64 24.38 2.52
CA ASN A 6 12.98 23.58 1.48
C ASN A 6 13.63 22.21 1.25
N ASN A 7 14.95 22.08 1.38
CA ASN A 7 15.61 20.78 1.24
C ASN A 7 15.19 19.80 2.34
N LYS A 8 15.01 20.28 3.59
CA LYS A 8 14.62 19.43 4.73
C LYS A 8 13.25 18.79 4.52
N VAL A 9 12.27 19.55 4.03
CA VAL A 9 10.90 19.07 3.72
C VAL A 9 10.91 18.01 2.62
N TYR A 10 11.77 18.16 1.62
CA TYR A 10 11.89 17.21 0.50
C TYR A 10 12.54 15.88 0.93
N THR A 11 13.60 15.93 1.74
CA THR A 11 14.25 14.71 2.27
C THR A 11 13.36 13.91 3.21
N ASP A 12 12.50 14.57 4.01
CA ASP A 12 11.62 13.87 4.95
C ASP A 12 10.50 13.08 4.23
N GLN A 13 10.09 13.48 3.03
CA GLN A 13 9.01 12.84 2.28
C GLN A 13 9.47 11.67 1.40
N LYS A 14 10.73 11.65 0.97
CA LYS A 14 11.25 10.61 0.07
C LYS A 14 11.28 9.26 0.80
N MET A 15 10.58 8.27 0.25
CA MET A 15 10.63 6.89 0.77
C MET A 15 11.54 6.03 -0.09
N TRP A 16 12.50 5.37 0.56
CA TRP A 16 13.46 4.48 -0.09
C TRP A 16 12.94 3.05 -0.03
N PHE A 17 12.23 2.64 -1.08
CA PHE A 17 11.63 1.31 -1.17
C PHE A 17 12.66 0.20 -0.88
N SER A 18 13.86 0.30 -1.44
CA SER A 18 14.94 -0.69 -1.26
C SER A 18 15.34 -0.87 0.21
N MET A 19 15.43 0.21 0.99
CA MET A 19 15.75 0.15 2.42
C MET A 19 14.66 -0.62 3.19
N TRP A 20 13.39 -0.29 2.94
CA TRP A 20 12.27 -0.97 3.60
C TRP A 20 12.13 -2.42 3.18
N PHE A 21 12.36 -2.72 1.90
CA PHE A 21 12.33 -4.08 1.37
C PHE A 21 13.44 -4.96 1.96
N LEU A 22 14.69 -4.47 1.97
CA LEU A 22 15.81 -5.17 2.61
C LEU A 22 15.58 -5.34 4.12
N GLY A 23 15.10 -4.29 4.78
CA GLY A 23 14.71 -4.34 6.19
C GLY A 23 13.63 -5.39 6.46
N ALA A 24 12.64 -5.54 5.56
CA ALA A 24 11.59 -6.54 5.68
C ALA A 24 12.14 -7.95 5.53
N ILE A 25 13.10 -8.19 4.63
CA ILE A 25 13.76 -9.50 4.51
C ILE A 25 14.48 -9.84 5.82
N VAL A 26 15.31 -8.94 6.33
CA VAL A 26 16.10 -9.17 7.56
C VAL A 26 15.22 -9.34 8.80
N SER A 27 14.09 -8.64 8.86
CA SER A 27 13.16 -8.67 9.98
C SER A 27 11.98 -9.64 9.82
N PHE A 28 12.03 -10.53 8.83
CA PHE A 28 10.95 -11.47 8.52
C PHE A 28 9.57 -10.80 8.37
N GLY A 29 9.54 -9.65 7.71
CA GLY A 29 8.35 -8.87 7.40
C GLY A 29 8.00 -7.79 8.42
N ALA A 30 8.66 -7.72 9.58
CA ALA A 30 8.31 -6.73 10.60
C ALA A 30 8.49 -5.29 10.12
N ALA A 31 9.48 -5.02 9.25
CA ALA A 31 9.67 -3.69 8.67
C ALA A 31 8.55 -3.22 7.72
N PHE A 32 7.64 -4.11 7.28
CA PHE A 32 6.46 -3.69 6.53
C PHE A 32 5.50 -2.85 7.37
N PHE A 33 5.37 -3.12 8.68
CA PHE A 33 4.48 -2.34 9.55
C PHE A 33 4.84 -0.85 9.60
N PRO A 34 6.07 -0.43 9.96
CA PRO A 34 6.46 0.97 9.94
C PRO A 34 6.48 1.55 8.51
N MET A 35 6.76 0.75 7.47
CA MET A 35 6.69 1.21 6.08
C MET A 35 5.26 1.62 5.69
N PHE A 36 4.26 0.76 5.91
CA PHE A 36 2.86 1.06 5.57
C PHE A 36 2.30 2.18 6.44
N TYR A 37 2.65 2.21 7.74
CA TYR A 37 2.31 3.33 8.61
C TYR A 37 2.79 4.66 8.02
N ARG A 38 4.08 4.73 7.64
CA ARG A 38 4.68 5.94 7.08
C ARG A 38 4.09 6.31 5.72
N LEU A 39 3.80 5.34 4.85
CA LEU A 39 3.14 5.57 3.56
C LEU A 39 1.79 6.28 3.75
N ILE A 40 0.95 5.77 4.64
CA ILE A 40 -0.40 6.29 4.87
C ILE A 40 -0.34 7.64 5.60
N GLU A 41 0.56 7.77 6.58
CA GLU A 41 0.77 9.02 7.28
C GLU A 41 1.27 10.13 6.33
N ASN A 42 2.24 9.83 5.48
CA ASN A 42 2.75 10.78 4.47
C ASN A 42 1.66 11.17 3.48
N ARG A 43 0.82 10.21 3.05
CA ARG A 43 -0.35 10.49 2.21
C ARG A 43 -1.34 11.44 2.89
N ASN A 44 -1.65 11.24 4.17
CA ASN A 44 -2.53 12.11 4.93
C ASN A 44 -1.94 13.52 5.11
N LYS A 45 -0.66 13.61 5.49
CA LYS A 45 0.06 14.89 5.63
C LYS A 45 0.10 15.66 4.31
N HIS A 46 0.37 14.96 3.21
CA HIS A 46 0.39 15.56 1.87
C HIS A 46 -0.96 16.14 1.48
N ARG A 47 -2.05 15.37 1.68
CA ARG A 47 -3.41 15.86 1.40
C ARG A 47 -3.77 17.09 2.24
N HIS A 48 -3.29 17.19 3.48
CA HIS A 48 -3.46 18.43 4.25
C HIS A 48 -2.73 19.63 3.62
N LYS A 49 -1.51 19.42 3.13
CA LYS A 49 -0.73 20.46 2.44
C LYS A 49 -1.37 20.88 1.13
N ASP A 50 -1.86 19.93 0.33
CA ASP A 50 -2.58 20.21 -0.93
C ASP A 50 -3.74 21.19 -0.70
N VAL A 51 -4.48 21.01 0.39
CA VAL A 51 -5.64 21.87 0.74
C VAL A 51 -5.24 23.27 1.17
N GLU A 52 -4.07 23.41 1.80
CA GLU A 52 -3.51 24.71 2.14
C GLU A 52 -2.99 25.42 0.90
N PHE A 53 -2.28 24.70 0.04
CA PHE A 53 -1.80 25.17 -1.26
C PHE A 53 -2.95 25.65 -2.16
N GLU A 54 -3.99 24.83 -2.36
CA GLU A 54 -5.20 25.22 -3.08
C GLU A 54 -5.83 26.49 -2.50
N ARG A 55 -5.94 26.58 -1.16
CA ARG A 55 -6.50 27.78 -0.50
C ARG A 55 -5.65 29.02 -0.73
N ASN A 56 -4.33 28.90 -0.87
CA ASN A 56 -3.46 30.03 -1.19
C ASN A 56 -3.66 30.48 -2.64
N ILE A 57 -3.80 29.53 -3.58
CA ILE A 57 -4.08 29.84 -5.00
C ILE A 57 -5.44 30.52 -5.16
N ILE A 58 -6.48 30.00 -4.50
CA ILE A 58 -7.83 30.60 -4.53
C ILE A 58 -7.78 32.05 -4.04
N ARG A 59 -7.16 32.29 -2.88
CA ARG A 59 -6.98 33.66 -2.33
C ARG A 59 -6.23 34.58 -3.30
N TYR A 60 -5.20 34.07 -3.96
CA TYR A 60 -4.48 34.83 -4.97
C TYR A 60 -5.36 35.16 -6.18
N LEU A 61 -6.09 34.19 -6.72
CA LEU A 61 -7.00 34.41 -7.86
C LEU A 61 -8.10 35.44 -7.54
N GLU A 62 -8.68 35.36 -6.35
CA GLU A 62 -9.65 36.35 -5.85
C GLU A 62 -9.04 37.75 -5.79
N SER A 63 -7.79 37.88 -5.30
CA SER A 63 -7.11 39.18 -5.21
C SER A 63 -6.86 39.85 -6.56
N ILE A 64 -6.75 39.07 -7.64
CA ILE A 64 -6.55 39.58 -9.01
C ILE A 64 -7.86 39.57 -9.84
N GLY A 65 -9.01 39.38 -9.19
CA GLY A 65 -10.34 39.43 -9.81
C GLY A 65 -10.62 38.30 -10.81
N ARG A 66 -9.97 37.14 -10.67
CA ARG A 66 -10.22 35.97 -11.54
C ARG A 66 -11.21 34.99 -10.90
N GLU A 67 -11.95 34.29 -11.75
CA GLU A 67 -12.84 33.21 -11.32
C GLU A 67 -12.05 32.10 -10.62
N THR A 68 -12.58 31.63 -9.49
CA THR A 68 -12.00 30.55 -8.70
C THR A 68 -12.53 29.20 -9.15
N PRO A 69 -11.68 28.18 -9.34
CA PRO A 69 -12.14 26.85 -9.69
C PRO A 69 -13.04 26.25 -8.60
N THR A 70 -14.11 25.55 -9.00
CA THR A 70 -15.04 24.91 -8.07
C THR A 70 -14.37 23.73 -7.38
N ARG A 71 -14.27 23.80 -6.05
CA ARG A 71 -13.64 22.74 -5.25
C ARG A 71 -14.64 21.65 -4.93
N ASN A 72 -14.48 20.49 -5.55
CA ASN A 72 -15.12 19.26 -5.11
C ASN A 72 -14.04 18.37 -4.51
N GLU A 73 -13.91 18.29 -3.19
CA GLU A 73 -13.37 17.09 -2.53
C GLU A 73 -13.50 17.15 -1.00
N GLN A 74 -14.36 16.29 -0.45
CA GLN A 74 -14.18 15.75 0.91
C GLN A 74 -13.20 14.59 0.81
N PHE A 75 -11.96 14.79 1.26
CA PHE A 75 -11.02 13.69 1.37
C PHE A 75 -11.12 13.05 2.76
N LYS A 76 -11.28 11.74 2.81
CA LYS A 76 -11.29 10.97 4.06
C LYS A 76 -9.86 10.69 4.51
N LEU A 77 -9.55 11.06 5.75
CA LEU A 77 -8.28 10.67 6.38
C LEU A 77 -8.29 9.17 6.70
N MET A 78 -7.17 8.51 6.42
CA MET A 78 -7.00 7.10 6.76
C MET A 78 -6.37 6.99 8.16
N ASN A 79 -6.90 6.13 9.03
CA ASN A 79 -6.23 5.82 10.30
C ASN A 79 -4.98 4.97 10.04
N SER A 80 -3.80 5.61 9.99
CA SER A 80 -2.54 4.95 9.61
C SER A 80 -2.17 3.77 10.50
N LYS A 81 -2.44 3.84 11.81
CA LYS A 81 -2.19 2.74 12.74
C LYS A 81 -3.07 1.53 12.45
N LEU A 82 -4.37 1.77 12.26
CA LEU A 82 -5.33 0.70 11.98
C LEU A 82 -5.04 0.00 10.66
N TRP A 83 -4.74 0.78 9.61
CA TRP A 83 -4.41 0.24 8.29
C TRP A 83 -3.06 -0.48 8.26
N ALA A 84 -2.05 -0.01 9.01
CA ALA A 84 -0.79 -0.75 9.14
C ALA A 84 -0.97 -2.05 9.93
N ALA A 85 -1.79 -2.03 10.98
CA ALA A 85 -2.08 -3.21 11.79
C ALA A 85 -2.89 -4.27 11.02
N SER A 86 -3.79 -3.86 10.12
CA SER A 86 -4.66 -4.80 9.38
C SER A 86 -3.88 -5.75 8.46
N ILE A 87 -2.62 -5.46 8.13
CA ILE A 87 -1.73 -6.35 7.36
C ILE A 87 -1.58 -7.72 8.07
N ILE A 88 -1.68 -7.75 9.40
CA ILE A 88 -1.59 -9.01 10.16
C ILE A 88 -2.69 -10.01 9.78
N LEU A 89 -3.83 -9.53 9.27
CA LEU A 89 -4.98 -10.35 8.89
C LEU A 89 -4.71 -11.25 7.67
N VAL A 90 -3.62 -11.00 6.92
CA VAL A 90 -3.19 -11.89 5.84
C VAL A 90 -2.85 -13.28 6.39
N ILE A 91 -2.14 -13.36 7.51
CA ILE A 91 -1.69 -14.63 8.12
C ILE A 91 -2.88 -15.54 8.49
N PRO A 92 -3.88 -15.11 9.29
CA PRO A 92 -5.00 -15.97 9.66
C PRO A 92 -5.81 -16.42 8.44
N ALA A 93 -5.96 -15.58 7.41
CA ALA A 93 -6.64 -16.00 6.18
C ALA A 93 -5.92 -17.19 5.50
N PHE A 94 -4.59 -17.12 5.37
CA PHE A 94 -3.78 -18.22 4.85
C PHE A 94 -3.85 -19.48 5.72
N VAL A 95 -3.80 -19.32 7.05
CA VAL A 95 -3.90 -20.44 8.00
C VAL A 95 -5.26 -21.15 7.85
N ILE A 96 -6.36 -20.40 7.77
CA ILE A 96 -7.71 -20.96 7.61
C ILE A 96 -7.79 -21.76 6.31
N VAL A 97 -7.35 -21.20 5.18
CA VAL A 97 -7.39 -21.90 3.88
C VAL A 97 -6.54 -23.16 3.93
N TYR A 98 -5.37 -23.12 4.56
CA TYR A 98 -4.51 -24.31 4.71
C TYR A 98 -5.18 -25.39 5.57
N LEU A 99 -5.76 -25.01 6.71
CA LEU A 99 -6.44 -25.95 7.61
C LEU A 99 -7.67 -26.58 6.95
N LEU A 100 -8.50 -25.78 6.28
CA LEU A 100 -9.66 -26.28 5.52
C LEU A 100 -9.22 -27.25 4.41
N SER A 101 -8.15 -26.92 3.69
CA SER A 101 -7.63 -27.80 2.64
C SER A 101 -7.13 -29.13 3.21
N ARG A 102 -6.43 -29.08 4.35
CA ARG A 102 -5.92 -30.29 5.02
C ARG A 102 -7.06 -31.17 5.52
N ASP A 103 -8.04 -30.56 6.18
CA ASP A 103 -9.23 -31.24 6.70
C ASP A 103 -9.98 -31.99 5.58
N LEU A 104 -10.18 -31.33 4.43
CA LEU A 104 -10.82 -31.94 3.27
C LEU A 104 -10.04 -33.17 2.74
N ILE A 105 -8.71 -33.09 2.65
CA ILE A 105 -7.89 -34.23 2.22
C ILE A 105 -8.00 -35.40 3.20
N ASP A 106 -7.96 -35.13 4.50
CA ASP A 106 -8.07 -36.18 5.51
C ASP A 106 -9.47 -36.82 5.49
N HIS A 107 -10.52 -36.01 5.27
CA HIS A 107 -11.88 -36.50 5.05
C HIS A 107 -11.99 -37.42 3.82
N GLU A 108 -11.47 -36.99 2.66
CA GLU A 108 -11.50 -37.79 1.43
C GLU A 108 -10.75 -39.12 1.57
N ARG A 109 -9.60 -39.12 2.27
CA ARG A 109 -8.83 -40.35 2.55
C ARG A 109 -9.60 -41.31 3.45
N ASN A 110 -10.23 -40.80 4.49
CA ASN A 110 -11.04 -41.62 5.39
C ASN A 110 -12.24 -42.22 4.66
N LEU A 111 -12.87 -41.44 3.77
CA LEU A 111 -13.98 -41.91 2.95
C LEU A 111 -13.54 -42.98 1.94
N ASP A 112 -12.43 -42.78 1.23
CA ASP A 112 -11.87 -43.77 0.30
C ASP A 112 -11.49 -45.07 1.04
N SER A 113 -10.88 -44.97 2.23
CA SER A 113 -10.57 -46.13 3.07
C SER A 113 -11.83 -46.87 3.52
N PHE A 114 -12.89 -46.16 3.89
CA PHE A 114 -14.16 -46.77 4.29
C PHE A 114 -14.85 -47.47 3.11
N LEU A 115 -14.97 -46.78 1.98
CA LEU A 115 -15.65 -47.33 0.79
C LEU A 115 -14.90 -48.51 0.19
N SER A 116 -13.57 -48.45 0.09
CA SER A 116 -12.75 -49.57 -0.41
C SER A 116 -12.84 -50.83 0.47
N SER A 117 -13.13 -50.67 1.77
CA SER A 117 -13.36 -51.80 2.67
C SER A 117 -14.77 -52.40 2.59
N THR A 118 -15.73 -51.64 2.04
CA THR A 118 -17.16 -51.99 2.07
C THR A 118 -17.70 -52.40 0.70
N LEU A 119 -17.17 -51.82 -0.39
CA LEU A 119 -17.63 -52.05 -1.76
C LEU A 119 -16.59 -52.85 -2.56
N PRO A 120 -16.99 -53.90 -3.28
CA PRO A 120 -16.08 -54.74 -4.07
C PRO A 120 -15.52 -54.03 -5.31
N GLU A 121 -16.18 -52.97 -5.79
CA GLU A 121 -15.71 -52.12 -6.87
C GLU A 121 -15.46 -50.70 -6.38
N ARG A 122 -14.33 -50.12 -6.82
CA ARG A 122 -13.93 -48.76 -6.45
C ARG A 122 -14.73 -47.75 -7.27
N VAL A 123 -15.73 -47.13 -6.64
CA VAL A 123 -16.65 -46.16 -7.28
C VAL A 123 -16.23 -44.69 -7.14
N PHE A 124 -15.17 -44.40 -6.37
CA PHE A 124 -14.68 -43.04 -6.13
C PHE A 124 -13.15 -42.97 -6.22
N MET A 125 -12.65 -41.84 -6.71
CA MET A 125 -11.22 -41.55 -6.79
C MET A 125 -10.95 -40.23 -6.03
N PRO A 126 -10.26 -40.29 -4.87
CA PRO A 126 -10.00 -39.10 -4.07
C PRO A 126 -9.15 -38.10 -4.85
N GLN A 127 -9.45 -36.81 -4.70
CA GLN A 127 -8.67 -35.77 -5.33
C GLN A 127 -7.37 -35.58 -4.54
N THR A 128 -6.24 -35.68 -5.24
CA THR A 128 -4.94 -35.42 -4.63
C THR A 128 -4.47 -34.02 -5.02
N ILE A 129 -4.65 -33.06 -4.12
CA ILE A 129 -4.11 -31.72 -4.29
C ILE A 129 -2.80 -31.63 -3.51
N PRO A 130 -1.64 -31.35 -4.16
CA PRO A 130 -0.38 -31.13 -3.45
C PRO A 130 -0.41 -29.77 -2.73
N ILE A 131 -1.11 -29.68 -1.59
CA ILE A 131 -1.36 -28.44 -0.84
C ILE A 131 -0.06 -27.67 -0.58
N LYS A 132 1.03 -28.37 -0.24
CA LYS A 132 2.34 -27.75 0.00
C LYS A 132 2.84 -26.98 -1.24
N THR A 133 2.71 -27.58 -2.42
CA THR A 133 3.12 -26.97 -3.69
C THR A 133 2.26 -25.75 -4.00
N TYR A 134 0.94 -25.86 -3.89
CA TYR A 134 0.03 -24.74 -4.10
C TYR A 134 0.27 -23.61 -3.11
N ALA A 135 0.47 -23.92 -1.83
CA ALA A 135 0.80 -22.92 -0.80
C ALA A 135 2.10 -22.16 -1.15
N VAL A 136 3.14 -22.87 -1.58
CA VAL A 136 4.41 -22.24 -2.00
C VAL A 136 4.21 -21.36 -3.23
N ILE A 137 3.52 -21.85 -4.27
CA ILE A 137 3.22 -21.08 -5.48
C ILE A 137 2.43 -19.81 -5.14
N THR A 138 1.41 -19.92 -4.28
CA THR A 138 0.60 -18.79 -3.84
C THR A 138 1.44 -17.76 -3.09
N ILE A 139 2.30 -18.21 -2.16
CA ILE A 139 3.20 -17.32 -1.41
C ILE A 139 4.16 -16.57 -2.35
N ILE A 140 4.78 -17.28 -3.30
CA ILE A 140 5.71 -16.68 -4.26
C ILE A 140 4.98 -15.67 -5.15
N THR A 141 3.84 -16.06 -5.73
CA THR A 141 3.11 -15.22 -6.68
C THR A 141 2.57 -13.96 -6.03
N LEU A 142 1.94 -14.09 -4.86
CA LEU A 142 1.45 -12.92 -4.11
C LEU A 142 2.61 -12.08 -3.57
N GLY A 143 3.68 -12.70 -3.09
CA GLY A 143 4.88 -12.01 -2.63
C GLY A 143 5.47 -11.12 -3.72
N VAL A 144 5.75 -11.67 -4.90
CA VAL A 144 6.28 -10.91 -6.04
C VAL A 144 5.34 -9.80 -6.48
N GLY A 145 4.04 -10.10 -6.60
CA GLY A 145 3.02 -9.13 -6.99
C GLY A 145 2.94 -7.93 -6.04
N ILE A 146 2.89 -8.20 -4.72
CA ILE A 146 2.84 -7.15 -3.68
C ILE A 146 4.11 -6.30 -3.70
N VAL A 147 5.29 -6.93 -3.79
CA VAL A 147 6.59 -6.23 -3.84
C VAL A 147 6.65 -5.29 -5.05
N TYR A 148 6.28 -5.77 -6.23
CA TYR A 148 6.26 -4.96 -7.44
C TYR A 148 5.26 -3.79 -7.33
N TRP A 149 4.06 -4.05 -6.81
CA TRP A 149 3.06 -3.01 -6.63
C TRP A 149 3.51 -1.94 -5.64
N LEU A 150 4.10 -2.34 -4.51
CA LEU A 150 4.67 -1.41 -3.54
C LEU A 150 5.78 -0.54 -4.13
N TYR A 151 6.67 -1.14 -4.94
CA TYR A 151 7.68 -0.39 -5.68
C TYR A 151 7.02 0.70 -6.56
N LYS A 152 5.97 0.35 -7.31
CA LYS A 152 5.23 1.31 -8.14
C LYS A 152 4.57 2.41 -7.32
N ILE A 153 3.91 2.08 -6.21
CA ILE A 153 3.27 3.07 -5.32
C ILE A 153 4.30 4.05 -4.76
N VAL A 154 5.40 3.55 -4.20
CA VAL A 154 6.45 4.40 -3.61
C VAL A 154 7.04 5.34 -4.65
N ASN A 155 7.31 4.85 -5.86
CA ASN A 155 7.84 5.68 -6.94
C ASN A 155 6.83 6.72 -7.42
N LEU A 156 5.55 6.37 -7.51
CA LEU A 156 4.50 7.30 -7.88
C LEU A 156 4.39 8.45 -6.87
N TYR A 157 4.42 8.15 -5.57
CA TYR A 157 4.44 9.17 -4.52
C TYR A 157 5.69 10.05 -4.61
N ASN A 158 6.87 9.46 -4.76
CA ASN A 158 8.12 10.22 -4.88
C ASN A 158 8.10 11.16 -6.09
N ALA A 159 7.58 10.70 -7.24
CA ALA A 159 7.44 11.52 -8.44
C ALA A 159 6.42 12.65 -8.25
N HIS A 160 5.27 12.34 -7.63
CA HIS A 160 4.24 13.33 -7.34
C HIS A 160 4.74 14.44 -6.40
N TYR A 161 5.42 14.08 -5.30
CA TYR A 161 6.01 15.07 -4.40
C TYR A 161 7.04 15.95 -5.09
N LYS A 162 7.84 15.39 -5.99
CA LYS A 162 8.77 16.16 -6.81
C LYS A 162 8.03 17.16 -7.70
N ALA A 163 7.00 16.73 -8.42
CA ALA A 163 6.20 17.61 -9.26
C ALA A 163 5.52 18.74 -8.46
N HIS A 164 4.91 18.39 -7.31
CA HIS A 164 4.27 19.36 -6.42
C HIS A 164 5.27 20.42 -5.93
N SER A 165 6.47 20.00 -5.52
CA SER A 165 7.51 20.94 -5.07
C SER A 165 7.99 21.91 -6.16
N TYR A 166 7.91 21.54 -7.44
CA TYR A 166 8.20 22.47 -8.54
C TYR A 166 7.05 23.45 -8.76
N ALA A 167 5.80 22.96 -8.69
CA ALA A 167 4.62 23.82 -8.79
C ALA A 167 4.59 24.86 -7.67
N ASP A 168 4.86 24.46 -6.42
CA ASP A 168 4.92 25.36 -5.26
C ASP A 168 5.92 26.51 -5.49
N LYS A 169 7.12 26.19 -5.97
CA LYS A 169 8.18 27.19 -6.25
C LYS A 169 7.78 28.14 -7.36
N GLU A 170 7.16 27.63 -8.42
CA GLU A 170 6.75 28.45 -9.55
C GLU A 170 5.61 29.40 -9.16
N ILE A 171 4.65 28.94 -8.36
CA ILE A 171 3.59 29.81 -7.86
C ILE A 171 4.14 30.87 -6.91
N ALA A 172 5.06 30.51 -6.01
CA ALA A 172 5.71 31.48 -5.12
C ALA A 172 6.43 32.58 -5.92
N ARG A 173 7.21 32.19 -6.94
CA ARG A 173 7.88 33.13 -7.86
C ARG A 173 6.87 34.08 -8.54
N LEU A 174 5.78 33.55 -9.08
CA LEU A 174 4.74 34.34 -9.74
C LEU A 174 4.00 35.29 -8.79
N MET A 175 3.84 34.91 -7.52
CA MET A 175 3.22 35.77 -6.49
C MET A 175 4.15 36.91 -6.09
N GLU A 176 5.45 36.65 -5.93
CA GLU A 176 6.46 37.67 -5.63
C GLU A 176 6.61 38.69 -6.77
N GLU A 177 6.66 38.23 -8.03
CA GLU A 177 6.79 39.11 -9.20
C GLU A 177 5.60 40.05 -9.41
N LYS A 178 4.41 39.69 -8.94
CA LYS A 178 3.20 40.53 -9.04
C LYS A 178 2.96 41.44 -7.82
N GLN A 179 3.76 41.34 -6.77
CA GLN A 179 3.69 42.25 -5.61
C GLN A 179 4.54 43.53 -5.79
N ILE A 180 4.88 43.88 -7.04
CA ILE A 180 5.37 45.22 -7.43
C ILE A 180 4.18 46.12 -7.76
#